data_AF-A0A2G9PDH0-F1
#
_entry.id   AF-A0A2G9PDH0-F1
#
_cell.length_a   1.000
_cell.length_b   1.000
_cell.length_c   1.000
_cell.angle_alpha   90.00
_cell.angle_beta   90.00
_cell.angle_gamma   90.00
#
_symmetry.space_group_name_H-M   'P 1'
#
loop_
_entity.id
_entity.type
_entity.pdbx_description
1 polymer ?
#
loop_
_entity_poly.entity_id
_entity_poly.type
_entity_poly.pdbx_seq_one_letter_code
_entity_poly.pdbx_strand_id
1 'polypeptide(L)'
;LYNFTVKSDGTDKMLILQPDSTEGEDAEVKYFRYDSGFESFQGVPDGDSIRIVCDIYNFGQSITKREALLKFNISQISQNSNIKSAKLNLWGFGVINYSSLIPKISLVKLTGSWNENTVTWTNKPSYVQLLEKELVYEGEPSWYEFDVTSTIQNWVNGETNYGFGLRTEENTVSAWIYSSDYPESSKRPILKIIYQ
;
A
#
# COMPACT_ATOMS: atom_id res chain seq x y z
N LEU A 1 -6.33 21.73 0.46
CA LEU A 1 -7.69 21.55 -0.13
C LEU A 1 -7.72 20.06 -0.42
N TYR A 2 -8.39 19.29 0.43
CA TYR A 2 -8.25 17.84 0.38
C TYR A 2 -8.48 17.28 -1.02
N ASN A 3 -7.57 16.42 -1.50
CA ASN A 3 -7.66 15.78 -2.81
C ASN A 3 -8.74 14.70 -2.83
N PHE A 4 -9.98 15.11 -2.64
CA PHE A 4 -11.15 14.26 -2.74
C PHE A 4 -12.23 14.84 -3.64
N THR A 5 -13.03 13.95 -4.21
CA THR A 5 -14.24 14.31 -4.95
C THR A 5 -15.41 13.53 -4.39
N VAL A 6 -16.51 14.23 -4.08
CA VAL A 6 -17.80 13.62 -3.76
C VAL A 6 -18.74 13.78 -4.94
N LYS A 7 -19.26 12.68 -5.47
CA LYS A 7 -20.35 12.67 -6.46
C LYS A 7 -21.57 11.98 -5.86
N SER A 8 -22.77 12.43 -6.21
CA SER A 8 -24.02 11.79 -5.77
C SER A 8 -24.88 11.44 -6.96
N ASP A 9 -25.42 10.23 -6.97
CA ASP A 9 -26.46 9.79 -7.92
C ASP A 9 -27.56 9.09 -7.13
N GLY A 10 -28.72 9.74 -7.02
CA GLY A 10 -29.78 9.31 -6.10
C GLY A 10 -29.31 9.31 -4.65
N THR A 11 -29.43 8.17 -3.97
CA THR A 11 -28.99 7.97 -2.58
C THR A 11 -27.50 7.65 -2.46
N ASP A 12 -26.84 7.28 -3.56
CA ASP A 12 -25.47 6.80 -3.52
C ASP A 12 -24.51 7.98 -3.58
N LYS A 13 -23.53 7.97 -2.68
CA LYS A 13 -22.40 8.89 -2.64
C LYS A 13 -21.14 8.16 -3.05
N MET A 14 -20.32 8.80 -3.88
CA MET A 14 -19.00 8.34 -4.28
C MET A 14 -17.96 9.27 -3.71
N LEU A 15 -17.08 8.76 -2.85
CA LEU A 15 -15.88 9.45 -2.37
C LEU A 15 -14.67 8.88 -3.12
N ILE A 16 -13.88 9.76 -3.73
CA ILE A 16 -12.58 9.41 -4.30
C ILE A 16 -11.52 10.09 -3.45
N LEU A 17 -10.58 9.34 -2.88
CA LEU A 17 -9.44 9.85 -2.12
C LEU A 17 -8.17 9.60 -2.94
N GLN A 18 -7.40 10.65 -3.19
CA GLN A 18 -6.13 10.58 -3.91
C GLN A 18 -5.13 11.57 -3.29
N PRO A 19 -4.57 11.26 -2.10
CA PRO A 19 -3.71 12.18 -1.37
C PRO A 19 -2.47 12.61 -2.18
N ASP A 20 -1.98 13.81 -1.89
CA ASP A 20 -0.66 14.28 -2.33
C ASP A 20 0.36 14.13 -1.19
N SER A 21 1.61 14.53 -1.44
CA SER A 21 2.71 14.48 -0.47
C SER A 21 2.48 15.24 0.84
N THR A 22 1.41 16.03 0.97
CA THR A 22 1.08 16.75 2.21
C THR A 22 -0.04 16.10 3.00
N GLU A 23 -0.82 15.22 2.38
CA GLU A 23 -1.98 14.55 2.96
C GLU A 23 -1.85 13.02 3.00
N GLY A 24 -0.90 12.47 2.25
CA GLY A 24 -0.57 11.06 2.23
C GLY A 24 0.00 10.62 3.57
N GLU A 25 -0.33 9.39 3.93
CA GLU A 25 0.38 8.66 4.98
C GLU A 25 0.87 7.38 4.31
N ASP A 26 2.11 7.39 3.81
CA ASP A 26 2.78 6.22 3.26
C ASP A 26 4.28 6.13 3.57
N ALA A 27 4.74 4.90 3.78
CA ALA A 27 6.13 4.65 4.13
C ALA A 27 6.62 3.34 3.54
N GLU A 28 7.90 3.32 3.17
CA GLU A 28 8.63 2.09 2.92
C GLU A 28 9.39 1.67 4.18
N VAL A 29 9.16 0.45 4.66
CA VAL A 29 9.98 -0.15 5.73
C VAL A 29 10.90 -1.21 5.15
N LYS A 30 12.16 -1.20 5.58
CA LYS A 30 13.24 -1.96 4.92
C LYS A 30 14.13 -2.68 5.92
N TYR A 31 14.46 -3.91 5.59
CA TYR A 31 15.48 -4.70 6.29
C TYR A 31 16.54 -5.17 5.31
N PHE A 32 17.79 -5.05 5.72
CA PHE A 32 18.94 -5.56 5.00
C PHE A 32 19.85 -6.35 5.93
N ARG A 33 20.38 -7.46 5.43
CA ARG A 33 21.55 -8.12 6.02
C ARG A 33 22.64 -8.22 4.98
N TYR A 34 23.80 -7.66 5.29
CA TYR A 34 24.99 -7.73 4.45
C TYR A 34 25.71 -9.07 4.63
N ASP A 35 26.51 -9.46 3.66
CA ASP A 35 27.32 -10.69 3.74
C ASP A 35 28.31 -10.67 4.91
N SER A 36 28.68 -9.47 5.38
CA SER A 36 29.46 -9.26 6.60
C SER A 36 28.71 -9.60 7.90
N GLY A 37 27.41 -9.87 7.83
CA GLY A 37 26.53 -10.06 8.98
C GLY A 37 25.96 -8.77 9.57
N PHE A 38 26.35 -7.60 9.06
CA PHE A 38 25.75 -6.33 9.49
C PHE A 38 24.27 -6.27 9.10
N GLU A 39 23.42 -5.79 10.00
CA GLU A 39 21.97 -5.65 9.80
C GLU A 39 21.53 -4.19 9.88
N SER A 40 20.57 -3.82 9.04
CA SER A 40 19.99 -2.49 9.00
C SER A 40 18.47 -2.57 8.95
N PHE A 41 17.81 -1.75 9.77
CA PHE A 41 16.36 -1.67 9.93
C PHE A 41 15.94 -0.22 9.74
N GLN A 42 15.27 0.08 8.63
CA GLN A 42 15.00 1.45 8.22
C GLN A 42 13.51 1.65 7.93
N GLY A 43 13.09 2.90 8.04
CA GLY A 43 11.91 3.41 7.34
C GLY A 43 12.32 4.57 6.45
N VAL A 44 11.63 4.71 5.33
CA VAL A 44 11.75 5.83 4.43
C VAL A 44 10.36 6.42 4.27
N PRO A 45 10.09 7.57 4.93
CA PRO A 45 8.90 8.36 4.63
C PRO A 45 9.04 8.99 3.23
N ASP A 46 7.91 9.41 2.66
CA ASP A 46 7.84 10.40 1.58
C ASP A 46 8.70 10.07 0.34
N GLY A 47 8.73 8.80 -0.08
CA GLY A 47 9.44 8.37 -1.29
C GLY A 47 8.52 8.27 -2.48
N ASP A 48 8.85 8.85 -3.64
CA ASP A 48 8.05 8.83 -4.89
C ASP A 48 7.55 7.43 -5.30
N SER A 49 8.33 6.40 -5.00
CA SER A 49 7.96 5.01 -5.24
C SER A 49 8.37 4.13 -4.06
N ILE A 50 7.53 3.16 -3.76
CA ILE A 50 7.75 2.21 -2.68
C ILE A 50 8.05 0.84 -3.29
N ARG A 51 9.20 0.28 -2.91
CA ARG A 51 9.62 -1.05 -3.35
C ARG A 51 9.14 -2.13 -2.37
N ILE A 52 8.61 -3.24 -2.89
CA ILE A 52 8.19 -4.41 -2.12
C ILE A 52 9.06 -5.60 -2.51
N VAL A 53 9.66 -6.28 -1.53
CA VAL A 53 10.61 -7.39 -1.76
C VAL A 53 10.58 -8.38 -0.61
N CYS A 54 10.69 -9.67 -0.92
CA CYS A 54 11.11 -10.70 0.02
C CYS A 54 12.39 -11.39 -0.46
N ASP A 55 13.40 -11.40 0.41
CA ASP A 55 14.64 -12.18 0.28
C ASP A 55 15.27 -12.15 -1.12
N ILE A 56 15.72 -10.96 -1.53
CA ILE A 56 16.57 -10.79 -2.72
C ILE A 56 18.03 -10.61 -2.29
N TYR A 57 18.90 -11.43 -2.88
CA TYR A 57 20.34 -11.20 -2.87
C TYR A 57 20.69 -10.06 -3.83
N ASN A 58 21.43 -9.06 -3.35
CA ASN A 58 21.81 -7.92 -4.18
C ASN A 58 23.20 -7.39 -3.79
N PHE A 59 24.20 -7.58 -4.67
CA PHE A 59 25.56 -7.00 -4.58
C PHE A 59 26.10 -6.80 -3.14
N GLY A 60 26.33 -7.90 -2.40
CA GLY A 60 26.87 -7.85 -1.03
C GLY A 60 25.81 -7.85 0.10
N GLN A 61 24.52 -7.85 -0.26
CA GLN A 61 23.40 -8.03 0.66
C GLN A 61 22.86 -9.46 0.55
N SER A 62 23.15 -10.27 1.58
CA SER A 62 22.61 -11.62 1.76
C SER A 62 21.07 -11.64 1.83
N ILE A 63 20.44 -10.59 2.39
CA ILE A 63 18.99 -10.49 2.55
C ILE A 63 18.54 -9.06 2.31
N THR A 64 17.46 -8.89 1.54
CA THR A 64 16.68 -7.65 1.43
C THR A 64 15.20 -7.95 1.63
N LYS A 65 14.53 -7.21 2.52
CA LYS A 65 13.07 -7.22 2.65
C LYS A 65 12.54 -5.80 2.68
N ARG A 66 11.43 -5.55 1.99
CA ARG A 66 10.79 -4.24 1.89
C ARG A 66 9.28 -4.39 1.85
N GLU A 67 8.57 -3.57 2.61
CA GLU A 67 7.11 -3.54 2.66
C GLU A 67 6.63 -2.10 2.54
N ALA A 68 5.45 -1.92 1.94
CA ALA A 68 4.77 -0.63 1.88
C ALA A 68 3.73 -0.54 2.99
N LEU A 69 3.59 0.63 3.60
CA LEU A 69 2.49 1.00 4.48
C LEU A 69 1.74 2.16 3.82
N LEU A 70 0.41 2.11 3.80
CA LEU A 70 -0.45 3.12 3.17
C LEU A 70 -1.65 3.38 4.08
N LYS A 71 -2.03 4.64 4.32
CA LYS A 71 -3.24 4.97 5.08
C LYS A 71 -4.01 6.10 4.42
N PHE A 72 -5.32 5.88 4.29
CA PHE A 72 -6.25 6.84 3.73
C PHE A 72 -7.16 7.38 4.82
N ASN A 73 -7.33 8.70 4.86
CA ASN A 73 -8.27 9.34 5.77
C ASN A 73 -9.70 9.21 5.23
N ILE A 74 -10.49 8.33 5.83
CA ILE A 74 -11.90 8.09 5.47
C ILE A 74 -12.91 8.85 6.35
N SER A 75 -12.47 9.83 7.15
CA SER A 75 -13.32 10.57 8.09
C SER A 75 -14.48 11.35 7.44
N GLN A 76 -14.43 11.53 6.12
CA GLN A 76 -15.52 12.13 5.35
C GLN A 76 -16.76 11.23 5.24
N ILE A 77 -16.61 9.93 5.51
CA ILE A 77 -17.72 8.98 5.54
C ILE A 77 -18.31 8.95 6.95
N SER A 78 -19.63 9.13 7.05
CA SER A 78 -20.33 9.06 8.32
C SER A 78 -20.28 7.66 8.91
N GLN A 79 -20.14 7.57 10.23
CA GLN A 79 -20.12 6.27 10.92
C GLN A 79 -21.41 5.48 10.62
N ASN A 80 -21.27 4.16 10.45
CA ASN A 80 -22.33 3.23 10.09
C ASN A 80 -22.98 3.45 8.71
N SER A 81 -22.38 4.26 7.82
CA SER A 81 -22.77 4.28 6.41
C SER A 81 -22.62 2.89 5.77
N ASN A 82 -23.49 2.59 4.82
CA ASN A 82 -23.48 1.33 4.10
C ASN A 82 -22.50 1.41 2.93
N ILE A 83 -21.37 0.70 3.00
CA ILE A 83 -20.36 0.67 1.96
C ILE A 83 -20.78 -0.34 0.89
N LYS A 84 -21.17 0.17 -0.28
CA LYS A 84 -21.55 -0.65 -1.44
C LYS A 84 -20.35 -1.22 -2.18
N SER A 85 -19.28 -0.43 -2.28
CA SER A 85 -18.05 -0.81 -2.97
C SER A 85 -16.90 0.05 -2.46
N ALA A 86 -15.74 -0.54 -2.22
CA ALA A 86 -14.50 0.19 -2.03
C ALA A 86 -13.34 -0.47 -2.78
N LYS A 87 -12.66 0.32 -3.60
CA LYS A 87 -11.58 -0.13 -4.48
C LYS A 87 -10.31 0.68 -4.23
N LEU A 88 -9.26 0.00 -3.79
CA LEU A 88 -7.91 0.56 -3.69
C LEU A 88 -7.18 0.31 -5.01
N ASN A 89 -6.79 1.37 -5.69
CA ASN A 89 -6.10 1.33 -6.97
C ASN A 89 -4.68 1.85 -6.78
N LEU A 90 -3.70 1.07 -7.24
CA LEU A 90 -2.28 1.37 -7.14
C LEU A 90 -1.65 1.30 -8.52
N TRP A 91 -0.84 2.29 -8.86
CA TRP A 91 -0.05 2.27 -10.10
C TRP A 91 1.32 1.67 -9.80
N GLY A 92 1.69 0.61 -10.50
CA GLY A 92 2.90 -0.15 -10.17
C GLY A 92 3.25 -1.23 -11.16
N PHE A 93 4.20 -2.09 -10.82
CA PHE A 93 4.58 -3.29 -11.57
C PHE A 93 5.41 -4.24 -10.71
N GLY A 94 5.51 -5.51 -11.12
CA GLY A 94 6.37 -6.50 -10.49
C GLY A 94 7.39 -7.07 -11.48
N VAL A 95 8.63 -7.24 -11.02
CA VAL A 95 9.75 -7.81 -11.75
C VAL A 95 10.21 -9.08 -11.05
N ILE A 96 10.57 -10.08 -11.85
CA ILE A 96 11.16 -11.33 -11.37
C ILE A 96 12.63 -11.34 -11.77
N ASN A 97 13.50 -11.55 -10.79
CA ASN A 97 14.93 -11.66 -11.07
C ASN A 97 15.34 -13.09 -11.46
N TYR A 98 14.60 -14.12 -11.03
CA TYR A 98 14.91 -15.52 -11.33
C TYR A 98 13.64 -16.39 -11.51
N SER A 99 13.52 -17.01 -12.69
CA SER A 99 12.52 -18.04 -13.09
C SER A 99 11.08 -17.58 -13.41
N SER A 100 10.36 -18.50 -14.06
CA SER A 100 9.03 -18.42 -14.66
C SER A 100 7.85 -18.31 -13.68
N LEU A 101 8.03 -17.61 -12.56
CA LEU A 101 6.94 -17.34 -11.62
C LEU A 101 6.12 -16.13 -12.10
N ILE A 102 5.05 -15.77 -11.39
CA ILE A 102 4.31 -14.52 -11.61
C ILE A 102 4.35 -13.78 -10.27
N PRO A 103 4.84 -12.53 -10.19
CA PRO A 103 4.98 -11.83 -8.92
C PRO A 103 3.66 -11.71 -8.19
N LYS A 104 3.57 -12.19 -6.95
CA LYS A 104 2.41 -11.96 -6.09
C LYS A 104 2.73 -11.00 -4.96
N ILE A 105 1.82 -10.05 -4.79
CA ILE A 105 1.83 -9.10 -3.68
C ILE A 105 0.59 -9.36 -2.84
N SER A 106 0.78 -9.46 -1.55
CA SER A 106 -0.29 -9.55 -0.57
C SER A 106 -0.66 -8.15 -0.10
N LEU A 107 -1.93 -7.79 -0.27
CA LEU A 107 -2.54 -6.69 0.46
C LEU A 107 -2.91 -7.17 1.85
N VAL A 108 -2.50 -6.42 2.86
CA VAL A 108 -2.78 -6.72 4.27
C VAL A 108 -3.45 -5.54 4.95
N LYS A 109 -4.23 -5.82 5.99
CA LYS A 109 -4.78 -4.83 6.93
C LYS A 109 -3.83 -4.69 8.11
N LEU A 110 -3.37 -3.48 8.42
CA LEU A 110 -2.54 -3.24 9.60
C LEU A 110 -3.39 -3.28 10.87
N THR A 111 -2.82 -3.73 11.98
CA THR A 111 -3.54 -3.90 13.27
C THR A 111 -3.03 -3.01 14.39
N GLY A 112 -2.15 -2.06 14.09
CA GLY A 112 -1.60 -1.12 15.06
C GLY A 112 -1.23 0.22 14.44
N SER A 113 -1.13 1.24 15.28
CA SER A 113 -0.74 2.58 14.87
C SER A 113 0.71 2.62 14.41
N TRP A 114 0.98 3.51 13.46
CA TRP A 114 2.32 3.83 13.01
C TRP A 114 2.38 5.31 12.67
N ASN A 115 3.60 5.85 12.64
CA ASN A 115 3.87 7.21 12.24
C ASN A 115 4.91 7.17 11.13
N GLU A 116 4.55 7.68 9.96
CA GLU A 116 5.35 7.72 8.74
C GLU A 116 6.80 8.14 8.96
N ASN A 117 7.02 9.21 9.74
CA ASN A 117 8.33 9.78 10.00
C ASN A 117 9.23 8.93 10.92
N THR A 118 8.67 7.94 11.61
CA THR A 118 9.38 7.16 12.66
C THR A 118 9.19 5.66 12.55
N VAL A 119 8.35 5.18 11.64
CA VAL A 119 8.17 3.76 11.37
C VAL A 119 9.44 3.20 10.74
N THR A 120 9.76 1.97 11.07
CA THR A 120 10.94 1.21 10.67
C THR A 120 10.54 -0.24 10.52
N TRP A 121 11.41 -1.06 9.93
CA TRP A 121 11.16 -2.51 9.86
C TRP A 121 10.83 -3.16 11.20
N THR A 122 11.44 -2.68 12.29
CA THR A 122 11.33 -3.28 13.62
C THR A 122 10.08 -2.86 14.37
N ASN A 123 9.60 -1.62 14.20
CA ASN A 123 8.44 -1.09 14.92
C ASN A 123 7.16 -1.00 14.06
N LYS A 124 7.19 -1.43 12.79
CA LYS A 124 6.00 -1.52 11.95
C LYS A 124 4.92 -2.40 12.61
N PRO A 125 3.64 -2.09 12.42
CA PRO A 125 2.56 -2.83 13.05
C PRO A 125 2.43 -4.25 12.48
N SER A 126 1.84 -5.13 13.27
CA SER A 126 1.35 -6.42 12.79
C SER A 126 0.23 -6.25 11.77
N TYR A 127 -0.13 -7.35 11.09
CA TYR A 127 -1.11 -7.31 10.03
C TYR A 127 -1.98 -8.58 9.97
N VAL A 128 -3.07 -8.48 9.22
CA VAL A 128 -3.93 -9.59 8.77
C VAL A 128 -3.96 -9.59 7.25
N GLN A 129 -3.68 -10.73 6.62
CA GLN A 129 -3.74 -10.85 5.17
C GLN A 129 -5.18 -10.70 4.66
N LEU A 130 -5.35 -9.93 3.58
CA LEU A 130 -6.66 -9.69 2.95
C LEU A 130 -6.76 -10.40 1.59
N LEU A 131 -5.89 -10.01 0.67
CA LEU A 131 -5.94 -10.38 -0.74
C LEU A 131 -4.53 -10.59 -1.27
N GLU A 132 -4.43 -11.30 -2.38
CA GLU A 132 -3.21 -11.38 -3.19
C GLU A 132 -3.52 -10.93 -4.61
N LYS A 133 -2.55 -10.30 -5.25
CA LYS A 133 -2.65 -9.89 -6.65
C LYS A 133 -1.34 -10.12 -7.37
N GLU A 134 -1.46 -10.60 -8.59
CA GLU A 134 -0.34 -10.73 -9.51
C GLU A 134 0.00 -9.35 -10.10
N LEU A 135 1.25 -8.92 -9.95
CA LEU A 135 1.77 -7.68 -10.53
C LEU A 135 2.80 -8.02 -11.60
N VAL A 136 2.38 -8.05 -12.86
CA VAL A 136 3.23 -8.42 -14.00
C VAL A 136 3.81 -7.19 -14.67
N TYR A 137 5.12 -7.18 -14.91
CA TYR A 137 5.73 -6.16 -15.76
C TYR A 137 5.57 -6.52 -17.23
N GLU A 138 4.74 -5.76 -17.94
CA GLU A 138 4.50 -5.91 -19.38
C GLU A 138 5.13 -4.77 -20.21
N GLY A 139 6.17 -4.12 -19.66
CA GLY A 139 6.92 -3.06 -20.32
C GLY A 139 6.73 -1.67 -19.71
N GLU A 140 5.62 -1.42 -19.02
CA GLU A 140 5.36 -0.19 -18.27
C GLU A 140 4.52 -0.48 -17.00
N PRO A 141 4.57 0.38 -15.97
CA PRO A 141 3.66 0.29 -14.83
C PRO A 141 2.19 0.43 -15.24
N SER A 142 1.29 -0.20 -14.49
CA SER A 142 -0.16 -0.22 -14.76
C SER A 142 -1.00 -0.17 -13.48
N TRP A 143 -2.33 -0.01 -13.62
CA TRP A 143 -3.27 0.01 -12.49
C TRP A 143 -3.56 -1.40 -11.96
N TYR A 144 -3.39 -1.59 -10.65
CA TYR A 144 -3.83 -2.78 -9.92
C TYR A 144 -4.90 -2.41 -8.89
N GLU A 145 -6.10 -2.94 -9.08
CA GLU A 145 -7.23 -2.75 -8.18
C GLU A 145 -7.33 -3.86 -7.12
N PHE A 146 -7.58 -3.49 -5.86
CA PHE A 146 -7.92 -4.39 -4.77
C PHE A 146 -9.32 -4.07 -4.26
N ASP A 147 -10.15 -5.10 -4.08
CA ASP A 147 -11.47 -4.94 -3.45
C ASP A 147 -11.32 -4.91 -1.92
N VAL A 148 -11.49 -3.73 -1.35
CA VAL A 148 -11.35 -3.50 0.09
C VAL A 148 -12.70 -3.20 0.75
N THR A 149 -13.82 -3.51 0.09
CA THR A 149 -15.19 -3.18 0.53
C THR A 149 -15.46 -3.61 1.97
N SER A 150 -15.13 -4.86 2.33
CA SER A 150 -15.33 -5.37 3.69
C SER A 150 -14.46 -4.67 4.73
N THR A 151 -13.22 -4.32 4.37
CA THR A 151 -12.30 -3.63 5.28
C THR A 151 -12.77 -2.21 5.56
N ILE A 152 -13.18 -1.47 4.53
CA ILE A 152 -13.74 -0.12 4.68
C ILE A 152 -15.04 -0.16 5.49
N GLN A 153 -15.93 -1.15 5.23
CA GLN A 153 -17.16 -1.32 6.02
C GLN A 153 -16.86 -1.52 7.50
N ASN A 154 -15.86 -2.34 7.86
CA ASN A 154 -15.49 -2.56 9.25
C ASN A 154 -14.99 -1.28 9.92
N TRP A 155 -14.14 -0.50 9.23
CA TRP A 155 -13.67 0.78 9.76
C TRP A 155 -14.80 1.79 9.96
N VAL A 156 -15.74 1.86 9.01
CA VAL A 156 -16.93 2.72 9.12
C VAL A 156 -17.88 2.27 10.25
N ASN A 157 -17.87 0.98 10.59
CA ASN A 157 -18.63 0.41 11.71
C ASN A 157 -17.91 0.58 13.07
N GLY A 158 -16.73 1.22 13.11
CA GLY A 158 -16.03 1.57 14.35
C GLY A 158 -14.75 0.77 14.62
N GLU A 159 -14.32 -0.14 13.73
CA GLU A 159 -12.95 -0.66 13.79
C GLU A 159 -11.94 0.48 13.52
N THR A 160 -10.81 0.50 14.22
CA THR A 160 -9.80 1.55 13.98
C THR A 160 -9.12 1.34 12.62
N ASN A 161 -9.05 2.40 11.82
CA ASN A 161 -8.30 2.42 10.56
C ASN A 161 -6.81 2.65 10.81
N TYR A 162 -6.04 1.57 10.80
CA TYR A 162 -4.57 1.61 10.85
C TYR A 162 -3.92 1.60 9.46
N GLY A 163 -4.71 1.56 8.39
CA GLY A 163 -4.24 1.51 7.02
C GLY A 163 -3.98 0.08 6.52
N PHE A 164 -3.39 0.04 5.33
CA PHE A 164 -3.04 -1.15 4.59
C PHE A 164 -1.52 -1.32 4.54
N GLY A 165 -1.09 -2.55 4.28
CA GLY A 165 0.28 -2.84 3.91
C GLY A 165 0.35 -3.63 2.60
N LEU A 166 1.47 -3.51 1.89
CA LEU A 166 1.82 -4.39 0.77
C LEU A 166 3.12 -5.10 1.11
N ARG A 167 3.09 -6.42 0.94
CA ARG A 167 4.23 -7.30 1.17
C ARG A 167 4.24 -8.40 0.12
N THR A 168 5.33 -9.13 0.03
CA THR A 168 5.38 -10.40 -0.69
C THR A 168 6.05 -11.42 0.21
N GLU A 169 5.69 -12.69 0.04
CA GLU A 169 6.41 -13.83 0.63
C GLU A 169 7.20 -14.59 -0.43
N GLU A 170 7.10 -14.15 -1.69
CA GLU A 170 7.81 -14.76 -2.79
C GLU A 170 9.24 -14.25 -2.81
N ASN A 171 10.17 -15.18 -2.56
CA ASN A 171 11.59 -14.91 -2.72
C ASN A 171 11.86 -14.54 -4.19
N THR A 172 12.83 -13.65 -4.42
CA THR A 172 13.27 -13.21 -5.77
C THR A 172 12.34 -12.28 -6.55
N VAL A 173 11.18 -11.93 -5.98
CA VAL A 173 10.25 -10.96 -6.55
C VAL A 173 10.53 -9.56 -6.02
N SER A 174 10.53 -8.58 -6.94
CA SER A 174 10.44 -7.16 -6.59
C SER A 174 9.19 -6.56 -7.19
N ALA A 175 8.51 -5.69 -6.46
CA ALA A 175 7.48 -4.84 -7.04
C ALA A 175 7.70 -3.39 -6.64
N TRP A 176 7.12 -2.50 -7.42
CA TRP A 176 7.08 -1.07 -7.17
C TRP A 176 5.66 -0.60 -7.29
N ILE A 177 5.28 0.30 -6.39
CA ILE A 177 4.10 1.14 -6.52
C ILE A 177 4.52 2.60 -6.38
N TYR A 178 3.71 3.50 -6.92
CA TYR A 178 3.86 4.93 -6.66
C TYR A 178 3.10 5.33 -5.40
N SER A 179 3.69 6.25 -4.63
CA SER A 179 3.15 6.81 -3.39
C SER A 179 2.30 8.06 -3.67
N SER A 180 1.77 8.69 -2.61
CA SER A 180 1.21 10.04 -2.69
C SER A 180 2.20 11.10 -3.16
N ASP A 181 3.49 10.81 -3.04
CA ASP A 181 4.59 11.74 -3.31
C ASP A 181 5.02 11.72 -4.77
N TYR A 182 4.56 10.73 -5.54
CA TYR A 182 4.88 10.64 -6.95
C TYR A 182 4.49 11.95 -7.68
N PRO A 183 5.39 12.54 -8.49
CA PRO A 183 5.16 13.87 -9.07
C PRO A 183 3.92 13.98 -9.97
N GLU A 184 3.57 12.90 -10.66
CA GLU A 184 2.40 12.87 -11.54
C GLU A 184 1.16 12.40 -10.77
N SER A 185 0.28 13.34 -10.45
CA SER A 185 -0.92 13.06 -9.64
C SER A 185 -1.81 11.96 -10.21
N SER A 186 -1.88 11.82 -11.54
CA SER A 186 -2.65 10.78 -12.23
C SER A 186 -2.24 9.35 -11.90
N LYS A 187 -1.05 9.14 -11.30
CA LYS A 187 -0.49 7.83 -10.98
C LYS A 187 -0.37 7.55 -9.47
N ARG A 188 -0.83 8.47 -8.62
CA ARG A 188 -0.84 8.30 -7.16
C ARG A 188 -1.91 7.31 -6.71
N PRO A 189 -1.77 6.66 -5.53
CA PRO A 189 -2.78 5.77 -4.98
C PRO A 189 -4.18 6.38 -4.91
N ILE A 190 -5.20 5.61 -5.29
CA ILE A 190 -6.60 6.05 -5.26
C ILE A 190 -7.43 5.08 -4.43
N LEU A 191 -8.17 5.57 -3.44
CA LEU A 191 -9.23 4.83 -2.77
C LEU A 191 -10.59 5.39 -3.20
N LYS A 192 -11.35 4.59 -3.96
CA LYS A 192 -12.68 4.95 -4.44
C LYS A 192 -13.74 4.18 -3.66
N ILE A 193 -14.67 4.89 -3.04
CA ILE A 193 -15.69 4.33 -2.16
C ILE A 193 -17.07 4.79 -2.64
N ILE A 194 -18.01 3.84 -2.78
CA ILE A 194 -19.43 4.09 -3.02
C ILE A 194 -20.19 3.69 -1.76
N TYR A 195 -20.99 4.60 -1.22
CA TYR A 195 -21.69 4.42 0.05
C TYR A 195 -23.05 5.10 0.10
N GLN A 196 -23.88 4.71 1.05
CA GLN A 196 -25.18 5.31 1.37
C GLN A 196 -25.18 5.80 2.83
#